data_AF-A0A3N5EZT5-F1
#
_entry.id   AF-A0A3N5EZT5-F1
#
_cell.length_a   1.000
_cell.length_b   1.000
_cell.length_c   1.000
_cell.angle_alpha   90.00
_cell.angle_beta   90.00
_cell.angle_gamma   90.00
#
_symmetry.space_group_name_H-M   'P 1'
#
loop_
_entity.id
_entity.type
_entity.pdbx_description
1 polymer ?
#
loop_
_entity_poly.entity_id
_entity_poly.type
_entity_poly.pdbx_seq_one_letter_code
_entity_poly.pdbx_strand_id
1 'polypeptide(L)' 'MEEAQSTDTGPDLALGVAVEQLADGEMLAGHVGDEAVLLARRGDQFFAIGAMCSHYSGPLAQGIMV' A
#
# COMPACT_ATOMS: atom_id res chain seq x y z
N MET A 1 -24.41 10.60 0.97
CA MET A 1 -23.19 10.29 0.22
C MET A 1 -22.05 10.74 1.09
N GLU A 2 -21.38 9.81 1.74
CA GLU A 2 -20.18 10.10 2.53
C GLU A 2 -19.00 9.82 1.61
N GLU A 3 -18.43 10.87 1.00
CA GLU A 3 -17.11 10.77 0.40
C GLU A 3 -16.12 10.64 1.55
N ALA A 4 -15.58 9.44 1.75
CA ALA A 4 -14.44 9.24 2.60
C ALA A 4 -13.22 9.86 1.92
N GLN A 5 -13.03 11.18 2.08
CA GLN A 5 -11.78 11.84 1.79
C GLN A 5 -10.79 11.51 2.90
N SER A 6 -10.10 10.38 2.78
CA SER A 6 -8.93 10.08 3.60
C SER A 6 -7.72 10.79 2.98
N THR A 7 -7.47 12.03 3.42
CA THR A 7 -6.26 12.82 3.11
C THR A 7 -5.04 12.31 3.90
N ASP A 8 -4.75 11.02 3.83
CA ASP A 8 -3.46 10.46 4.22
C ASP A 8 -3.16 9.26 3.33
N THR A 9 -2.84 9.56 2.06
CA THR A 9 -2.66 8.56 1.00
C THR A 9 -1.32 7.82 1.11
N GLY A 10 -0.57 8.01 2.20
CA GLY A 10 0.79 7.50 2.38
C GLY A 10 1.79 8.19 1.45
N PRO A 11 3.04 7.68 1.33
CA PRO A 11 4.03 8.24 0.41
C PRO A 11 3.67 8.00 -1.05
N ASP A 12 4.14 8.90 -1.92
CA ASP A 12 4.11 8.71 -3.37
C ASP A 12 5.17 7.67 -3.77
N LEU A 13 4.70 6.46 -4.08
CA LEU A 13 5.54 5.33 -4.44
C LEU A 13 6.17 5.48 -5.83
N ALA A 14 5.69 6.39 -6.67
CA ALA A 14 6.31 6.70 -7.97
C ALA A 14 7.65 7.43 -7.80
N LEU A 15 7.83 8.14 -6.69
CA LEU A 15 9.09 8.80 -6.33
C LEU A 15 10.10 7.83 -5.67
N GLY A 16 9.65 6.62 -5.35
CA GLY A 16 10.40 5.64 -4.60
C GLY A 16 10.37 5.89 -3.09
N VAL A 17 10.71 4.84 -2.35
CA VAL A 17 10.89 4.87 -0.89
C VAL A 17 12.23 4.21 -0.55
N ALA A 18 12.80 4.55 0.60
CA ALA A 18 14.04 3.92 1.02
C ALA A 18 13.77 2.44 1.35
N VAL A 19 14.64 1.53 0.90
CA VAL A 19 14.45 0.08 1.09
C VAL A 19 14.37 -0.29 2.57
N GLU A 20 15.05 0.47 3.42
CA GLU A 20 15.09 0.30 4.87
C GLU A 20 13.76 0.67 5.55
N GLN A 21 12.87 1.38 4.85
CA GLN A 21 11.52 1.71 5.35
C GLN A 21 10.53 0.54 5.21
N LEU A 22 10.90 -0.52 4.48
CA LEU A 22 10.07 -1.70 4.29
C LEU A 22 10.88 -2.96 4.60
N ALA A 23 10.76 -3.45 5.83
CA ALA A 23 11.44 -4.67 6.24
C ALA A 23 10.84 -5.88 5.51
N ASP A 24 11.61 -6.98 5.46
CA ASP A 24 11.05 -8.25 5.00
C ASP A 24 9.86 -8.63 5.89
N GLY A 25 8.76 -9.07 5.27
CA GLY A 25 7.54 -9.36 6.00
C GLY A 25 6.49 -8.24 5.94
N GLU A 26 6.89 -7.01 5.61
CA GLU A 26 6.04 -5.82 5.83
C GLU A 26 5.26 -5.35 4.60
N MET A 27 4.27 -4.51 4.89
CA MET A 27 3.42 -3.81 3.93
C MET A 27 3.49 -2.31 4.19
N LEU A 28 3.48 -1.52 3.12
CA LEU A 28 3.38 -0.07 3.14
C LEU A 28 2.22 0.37 2.26
N ALA A 29 1.27 1.10 2.84
CA ALA A 29 0.24 1.80 2.08
C ALA A 29 0.80 3.11 1.54
N GLY A 30 0.55 3.38 0.26
CA GLY A 30 0.96 4.60 -0.43
C GLY A 30 0.07 4.86 -1.65
N HIS A 31 0.56 5.69 -2.56
CA HIS A 31 -0.15 5.97 -3.81
C HIS A 31 0.79 6.10 -5.01
N VAL A 32 0.23 5.98 -6.21
CA VAL A 32 0.88 6.29 -7.49
C VAL A 32 -0.10 7.15 -8.28
N GLY A 33 0.20 8.45 -8.43
CA GLY A 33 -0.80 9.40 -8.90
C GLY A 33 -2.01 9.41 -7.96
N ASP A 34 -3.22 9.23 -8.49
CA ASP A 34 -4.46 9.19 -7.72
C ASP A 34 -4.85 7.77 -7.26
N GLU A 35 -4.06 6.74 -7.60
CA GLU A 35 -4.35 5.35 -7.25
C GLU A 35 -3.73 4.96 -5.91
N ALA A 36 -4.54 4.43 -5.00
CA ALA A 36 -4.07 3.84 -3.75
C ALA A 36 -3.40 2.48 -3.99
N VAL A 37 -2.16 2.32 -3.53
CA VAL A 37 -1.32 1.15 -3.78
C VAL A 37 -0.79 0.58 -2.47
N LEU A 38 -0.73 -0.75 -2.37
CA LEU A 38 -0.05 -1.48 -1.33
C LEU A 38 1.28 -1.99 -1.87
N LEU A 39 2.39 -1.53 -1.29
CA LEU A 39 3.72 -2.08 -1.53
C LEU A 39 4.02 -3.15 -0.47
N ALA A 40 4.50 -4.31 -0.89
CA ALA A 40 4.79 -5.45 -0.04
C ALA A 40 6.20 -5.97 -0.32
N ARG A 41 6.93 -6.37 0.73
CA ARG A 41 8.23 -7.02 0.60
C ARG A 41 8.19 -8.47 1.08
N ARG A 42 8.79 -9.35 0.28
CA ARG A 42 9.06 -10.76 0.60
C ARG A 42 10.45 -11.16 0.16
N GLY A 43 11.35 -11.39 1.11
CA GLY A 43 12.78 -11.59 0.89
C GLY A 43 13.39 -10.40 0.11
N ASP A 44 13.94 -10.71 -1.05
CA ASP A 44 14.55 -9.73 -1.97
C ASP A 44 13.56 -9.21 -3.03
N GLN A 45 12.28 -9.59 -2.95
CA GLN A 45 11.26 -9.21 -3.92
C GLN A 45 10.28 -8.18 -3.35
N PHE A 46 9.86 -7.27 -4.23
CA PHE A 46 8.84 -6.25 -3.97
C PHE A 46 7.63 -6.48 -4.88
N PHE A 47 6.45 -6.29 -4.31
CA PHE A 47 5.17 -6.47 -4.99
C PHE A 47 4.31 -5.22 -4.78
N ALA A 48 3.63 -4.77 -5.83
CA ALA A 48 2.69 -3.65 -5.75
C ALA A 48 1.33 -4.08 -6.32
N ILE A 49 0.27 -3.84 -5.56
CA ILE A 49 -1.13 -4.12 -5.95
C ILE A 49 -2.02 -2.95 -5.53
N GLY A 50 -3.25 -2.87 -6.06
CA GLY A 50 -4.24 -1.91 -5.56
C GLY A 50 -4.49 -2.10 -4.06
N ALA A 51 -4.57 -1.00 -3.31
CA ALA A 51 -4.61 -1.04 -1.84
C ALA A 51 -5.94 -1.55 -1.24
N MET A 52 -6.97 -1.73 -2.06
CA MET A 52 -8.31 -2.12 -1.63
C MET A 52 -8.63 -3.54 -2.09
N CYS A 53 -9.18 -4.35 -1.17
CA CYS A 53 -9.67 -5.68 -1.51
C CYS A 53 -10.78 -5.57 -2.59
N SER A 54 -10.64 -6.30 -3.69
CA SER A 54 -11.60 -6.27 -4.80
C SER A 54 -13.00 -6.78 -4.43
N HIS A 55 -13.17 -7.41 -3.27
CA HIS A 55 -14.43 -7.98 -2.83
C HIS A 55 -15.31 -6.96 -2.10
N TYR A 56 -14.84 -6.45 -0.96
CA TYR A 56 -15.58 -5.51 -0.10
C TYR A 56 -14.81 -4.22 0.19
N SER A 57 -13.81 -3.88 -0.62
CA SER A 57 -13.04 -2.63 -0.53
C SER A 57 -12.37 -2.40 0.83
N GLY A 58 -12.08 -3.47 1.57
CA GLY A 58 -11.32 -3.38 2.82
C GLY A 58 -9.87 -2.96 2.55
N PRO A 59 -9.27 -2.09 3.39
CA PRO A 59 -7.86 -1.70 3.25
C PRO A 59 -6.93 -2.90 3.48
N LEU A 60 -6.16 -3.28 2.45
CA LEU A 60 -5.29 -4.46 2.53
C LEU A 60 -4.13 -4.28 3.52
N ALA A 61 -3.70 -3.04 3.77
CA ALA A 61 -2.68 -2.70 4.76
C ALA A 61 -3.08 -3.04 6.21
N GLN A 62 -4.38 -3.20 6.49
CA GLN A 62 -4.88 -3.65 7.80
C GLN A 62 -5.00 -5.19 7.89
N GLY A 63 -4.65 -5.89 6.81
CA GLY A 63 -4.62 -7.35 6.77
C GLY A 63 -3.34 -7.92 7.36
N ILE A 64 -3.13 -9.21 7.08
CA ILE A 64 -1.92 -9.94 7.47
C ILE A 64 -1.31 -10.51 6.21
N MET A 65 -0.02 -10.27 5.99
CA MET A 65 0.71 -10.97 4.96
C MET A 65 1.29 -12.26 5.56
N VAL A 66 0.89 -13.40 5.01
CA VAL A 66 1.34 -14.75 5.43
C VAL A 66 2.44 -15.30 4.54
#